data_AF-A0A4R2N8H9-F1
#
_entry.id   AF-A0A4R2N8H9-F1
#
_cell.length_a   1.000
_cell.length_b   1.000
_cell.length_c   1.000
_cell.angle_alpha   90.00
_cell.angle_beta   90.00
_cell.angle_gamma   90.00
#
_symmetry.space_group_name_H-M   'P 1'
#
loop_
_entity.id
_entity.type
_entity.pdbx_description
1 polymer ?
#
loop_
_entity_poly.entity_id
_entity_poly.type
_entity_poly.pdbx_seq_one_letter_code
_entity_poly.pdbx_strand_id
1 'polypeptide(L)'
;MNSKVDMFIQTNEQSCDLELSDRDLYFMKYALSLAKRAEIQGDIPIGAVLVDKLGQVIGEGWNSSILMNDPTAHAEIQAIRQAGQRLGNYRLLETTLYVTLEPCPMCAGAILHSRIGRLVFGTSDYKTGAIGSRFHLFEDYKMNHILKIRGGVLNAQCRQQISQFFQKRRSQKKRLKGARGVYNTPVQSSS
;
A
#
# COMPACT_ATOMS: atom_id res chain seq x y z
N MET A 1 26.10 33.90 -21.01
CA MET A 1 25.91 32.46 -20.73
C MET A 1 26.40 32.16 -19.33
N ASN A 2 25.49 32.01 -18.38
CA ASN A 2 25.57 31.02 -17.31
C ASN A 2 24.24 31.04 -16.55
N SER A 3 23.44 30.02 -16.87
CA SER A 3 22.16 29.68 -16.27
C SER A 3 22.35 29.43 -14.78
N LYS A 4 21.85 30.35 -13.94
CA LYS A 4 21.48 29.99 -12.58
C LYS A 4 20.22 29.12 -12.70
N VAL A 5 20.43 27.85 -12.43
CA VAL A 5 19.43 26.80 -12.32
C VAL A 5 18.36 27.29 -11.35
N ASP A 6 17.18 27.62 -11.86
CA ASP A 6 16.00 27.84 -11.02
C ASP A 6 15.76 26.56 -10.24
N MET A 7 15.91 26.65 -8.92
CA MET A 7 15.75 25.54 -7.99
C MET A 7 14.25 25.21 -7.91
N PHE A 8 13.83 24.25 -8.73
CA PHE A 8 12.46 24.03 -9.21
C PHE A 8 11.41 23.50 -8.21
N ILE A 9 11.62 23.55 -6.90
CA ILE A 9 10.63 22.99 -5.96
C ILE A 9 10.38 23.97 -4.82
N GLN A 10 9.33 24.77 -4.97
CA GLN A 10 8.67 25.40 -3.84
C GLN A 10 7.83 24.33 -3.15
N THR A 11 8.10 24.07 -1.89
CA THR A 11 7.38 23.11 -1.04
C THR A 11 5.96 23.60 -0.82
N ASN A 12 4.97 22.87 -1.30
CA ASN A 12 3.58 23.11 -0.93
C ASN A 12 3.33 22.40 0.40
N GLU A 13 2.92 23.14 1.44
CA GLU A 13 2.48 22.58 2.72
C GLU A 13 1.15 21.84 2.52
N GLN A 14 1.19 20.64 1.94
CA GLN A 14 0.07 19.70 2.05
C GLN A 14 0.15 19.04 3.42
N SER A 15 -0.42 19.76 4.37
CA SER A 15 -0.48 19.36 5.76
C SER A 15 -1.32 18.09 5.95
N CYS A 16 -0.91 17.28 6.92
CA CYS A 16 -1.64 16.11 7.41
C CYS A 16 -2.89 16.53 8.23
N ASP A 17 -3.50 17.67 7.91
CA ASP A 17 -4.49 18.40 8.73
C ASP A 17 -5.93 17.91 8.56
N LEU A 18 -6.15 16.87 7.77
CA LEU A 18 -7.49 16.30 7.66
C LEU A 18 -7.85 15.59 8.96
N GLU A 19 -8.95 16.03 9.59
CA GLU A 19 -9.49 15.39 10.77
C GLU A 19 -9.79 13.92 10.50
N LEU A 20 -9.48 13.09 11.50
CA LEU A 20 -9.81 11.69 11.50
C LEU A 20 -11.31 11.52 11.73
N SER A 21 -11.98 10.73 10.89
CA SER A 21 -13.40 10.41 11.05
C SER A 21 -13.65 8.96 11.46
N ASP A 22 -14.83 8.68 12.04
CA ASP A 22 -15.28 7.30 12.30
C ASP A 22 -15.35 6.46 11.03
N ARG A 23 -15.66 7.12 9.90
CA ARG A 23 -15.64 6.52 8.57
C ARG A 23 -14.24 6.03 8.19
N ASP A 24 -13.20 6.80 8.52
CA ASP A 24 -11.82 6.39 8.27
C ASP A 24 -11.45 5.15 9.10
N LEU A 25 -11.85 5.12 10.36
CA LEU A 25 -11.63 3.96 11.23
C LEU A 25 -12.36 2.72 10.70
N TYR A 26 -13.61 2.89 10.24
CA TYR A 26 -14.42 1.81 9.68
C TYR A 26 -13.77 1.21 8.42
N PHE A 27 -13.46 2.04 7.42
CA PHE A 27 -12.88 1.53 6.17
C PHE A 27 -11.44 1.06 6.31
N MET A 28 -10.66 1.61 7.25
CA MET A 28 -9.33 1.08 7.55
C MET A 28 -9.40 -0.31 8.22
N LYS A 29 -10.38 -0.55 9.10
CA LYS A 29 -10.66 -1.91 9.60
C LYS A 29 -11.04 -2.86 8.46
N TYR A 30 -11.82 -2.38 7.50
CA TYR A 30 -12.17 -3.17 6.32
C TYR A 30 -10.92 -3.48 5.47
N ALA A 31 -10.06 -2.50 5.22
CA ALA A 31 -8.78 -2.71 4.53
C ALA A 31 -7.86 -3.71 5.27
N LEU A 32 -7.82 -3.70 6.61
CA LEU A 32 -7.12 -4.71 7.41
C LEU A 32 -7.67 -6.13 7.19
N SER A 33 -8.98 -6.28 6.99
CA SER A 33 -9.60 -7.57 6.64
C SER A 33 -9.17 -8.05 5.25
N LEU A 34 -8.99 -7.14 4.29
CA LEU A 34 -8.46 -7.46 2.96
C LEU A 34 -6.96 -7.82 3.04
N ALA A 35 -6.19 -7.09 3.85
CA ALA A 35 -4.79 -7.42 4.14
C ALA A 35 -4.65 -8.83 4.74
N LYS A 36 -5.63 -9.28 5.52
CA LYS A 36 -5.67 -10.64 6.04
C LYS A 36 -5.83 -11.69 4.93
N ARG A 37 -6.56 -11.39 3.85
CA ARG A 37 -6.68 -12.27 2.68
C ARG A 37 -5.32 -12.49 2.00
N ALA A 38 -4.54 -11.42 1.80
CA ALA A 38 -3.16 -11.52 1.31
C ALA A 38 -2.29 -12.40 2.23
N GLU A 39 -2.38 -12.22 3.55
CA GLU A 39 -1.62 -13.06 4.51
C GLU A 39 -1.95 -14.55 4.35
N ILE A 40 -3.23 -14.89 4.21
CA ILE A 40 -3.71 -16.27 4.04
C ILE A 40 -3.15 -16.88 2.75
N GLN A 41 -3.02 -16.07 1.70
CA GLN A 41 -2.45 -16.47 0.41
C GLN A 41 -0.91 -16.52 0.40
N GLY A 42 -0.26 -16.12 1.50
CA GLY A 42 1.20 -16.12 1.62
C GLY A 42 1.88 -14.85 1.08
N ASP A 43 1.08 -13.87 0.67
CA ASP A 43 1.50 -12.55 0.20
C ASP A 43 1.67 -11.56 1.37
N ILE A 44 2.40 -10.47 1.14
CA ILE A 44 2.58 -9.41 2.16
C ILE A 44 1.19 -8.85 2.52
N PRO A 45 0.82 -8.73 3.82
CA PRO A 45 -0.53 -8.35 4.23
C PRO A 45 -0.78 -6.85 4.05
N ILE A 46 -1.13 -6.46 2.83
CA ILE A 46 -1.54 -5.11 2.45
C ILE A 46 -2.93 -5.22 1.84
N GLY A 47 -3.84 -4.36 2.28
CA GLY A 47 -5.21 -4.31 1.80
C GLY A 47 -5.61 -2.88 1.48
N ALA A 48 -6.49 -2.73 0.50
CA ALA A 48 -7.00 -1.45 0.05
C ALA A 48 -8.49 -1.54 -0.31
N VAL A 49 -9.24 -0.48 0.00
CA VAL A 49 -10.64 -0.34 -0.40
C VAL A 49 -10.87 1.06 -0.97
N LEU A 50 -11.53 1.12 -2.12
CA LEU A 50 -11.96 2.37 -2.74
C LEU A 50 -13.46 2.56 -2.53
N VAL A 51 -13.81 3.74 -2.04
CA VAL A 51 -15.16 4.10 -1.60
C VAL A 51 -15.61 5.36 -2.31
N ASP A 52 -16.87 5.41 -2.75
CA ASP A 52 -17.45 6.61 -3.34
C ASP A 52 -17.91 7.63 -2.28
N LYS A 53 -18.38 8.80 -2.71
CA LYS A 53 -18.87 9.86 -1.81
C LYS A 53 -20.07 9.45 -0.95
N LEU A 54 -20.86 8.47 -1.40
CA LEU A 54 -22.02 7.93 -0.68
C LEU A 54 -21.62 6.89 0.37
N GLY A 55 -20.34 6.49 0.42
CA GLY A 55 -19.85 5.47 1.33
C GLY A 55 -19.98 4.04 0.78
N GLN A 56 -20.23 3.88 -0.52
CA GLN A 56 -20.31 2.57 -1.15
C GLN A 56 -18.92 2.08 -1.53
N VAL A 57 -18.62 0.82 -1.21
CA VAL A 57 -17.40 0.15 -1.69
C VAL A 57 -17.55 -0.13 -3.18
N ILE A 58 -16.68 0.48 -3.98
CA ILE A 58 -16.65 0.36 -5.44
C ILE A 58 -15.44 -0.44 -5.93
N GLY A 59 -14.41 -0.59 -5.09
CA GLY A 59 -13.24 -1.41 -5.39
C GLY A 59 -12.58 -1.96 -4.12
N GLU A 60 -12.04 -3.15 -4.21
CA GLU A 60 -11.34 -3.88 -3.18
C GLU A 60 -10.05 -4.44 -3.78
N GLY A 61 -9.00 -4.46 -2.97
CA GLY A 61 -7.74 -5.05 -3.38
C GLY A 61 -6.95 -5.51 -2.17
N TRP A 62 -6.10 -6.49 -2.40
CA TRP A 62 -5.07 -6.91 -1.47
C TRP A 62 -3.83 -7.29 -2.27
N ASN A 63 -2.66 -7.24 -1.66
CA ASN A 63 -1.44 -7.61 -2.38
C ASN A 63 -1.51 -9.09 -2.80
N SER A 64 -1.28 -9.35 -4.08
CA SER A 64 -1.30 -10.68 -4.68
C SER A 64 -0.10 -10.91 -5.61
N SER A 65 1.00 -10.16 -5.43
CA SER A 65 2.14 -10.21 -6.35
C SER A 65 2.79 -11.59 -6.44
N ILE A 66 2.89 -12.32 -5.33
CA ILE A 66 3.41 -13.70 -5.36
C ILE A 66 2.37 -14.63 -5.99
N LEU A 67 1.12 -14.56 -5.54
CA LEU A 67 0.05 -15.42 -6.01
C LEU A 67 -0.19 -15.30 -7.53
N MET A 68 -0.19 -14.09 -8.06
CA MET A 68 -0.48 -13.80 -9.46
C MET A 68 0.75 -13.75 -10.35
N ASN A 69 1.96 -13.87 -9.79
CA ASN A 69 3.23 -13.62 -10.49
C ASN A 69 3.24 -12.26 -11.23
N ASP A 70 2.62 -11.24 -10.61
CA ASP A 70 2.44 -9.92 -11.19
C ASP A 70 3.06 -8.87 -10.27
N PRO A 71 4.17 -8.21 -10.69
CA PRO A 71 4.82 -7.19 -9.88
C PRO A 71 3.95 -5.95 -9.66
N THR A 72 2.85 -5.80 -10.40
CA THR A 72 1.91 -4.67 -10.29
C THR A 72 0.68 -5.01 -9.44
N ALA A 73 0.50 -6.26 -9.01
CA ALA A 73 -0.67 -6.73 -8.26
C ALA A 73 -0.71 -6.27 -6.78
N HIS A 74 -0.36 -5.01 -6.54
CA HIS A 74 -0.52 -4.34 -5.26
C HIS A 74 -2.00 -4.08 -4.94
N ALA A 75 -2.31 -3.90 -3.66
CA ALA A 75 -3.68 -3.71 -3.20
C ALA A 75 -4.36 -2.51 -3.85
N GLU A 76 -3.65 -1.38 -3.95
CA GLU A 76 -4.15 -0.13 -4.53
C GLU A 76 -4.48 -0.30 -6.01
N ILE A 77 -3.58 -0.95 -6.77
CA ILE A 77 -3.77 -1.21 -8.21
C ILE A 77 -5.01 -2.09 -8.42
N GLN A 78 -5.18 -3.14 -7.62
CA GLN A 78 -6.35 -4.02 -7.74
C GLN A 78 -7.66 -3.28 -7.41
N ALA A 79 -7.69 -2.49 -6.33
CA ALA A 79 -8.87 -1.71 -5.95
C ALA A 79 -9.24 -0.67 -7.03
N ILE A 80 -8.25 0.05 -7.58
CA ILE A 80 -8.43 1.05 -8.65
C ILE A 80 -8.97 0.38 -9.92
N ARG A 81 -8.38 -0.75 -10.34
CA ARG A 81 -8.81 -1.50 -11.53
C ARG A 81 -10.26 -1.98 -11.39
N GLN A 82 -10.59 -2.58 -10.24
CA GLN A 82 -11.96 -3.06 -10.00
C GLN A 82 -12.97 -1.91 -10.03
N ALA A 83 -12.66 -0.77 -9.40
CA ALA A 83 -13.53 0.39 -9.43
C ALA A 83 -13.70 0.97 -10.84
N GLY A 84 -12.63 1.09 -11.61
CA GLY A 84 -12.68 1.60 -12.98
C GLY A 84 -13.53 0.72 -13.90
N GLN A 85 -13.41 -0.61 -13.76
CA GLN A 85 -14.25 -1.56 -14.48
C GLN A 85 -15.72 -1.46 -14.05
N ARG A 86 -15.98 -1.39 -12.74
CA ARG A 86 -17.33 -1.30 -12.18
C ARG A 86 -18.07 -0.03 -12.63
N LEU A 87 -17.37 1.09 -12.69
CA LEU A 87 -17.94 2.38 -13.09
C LEU A 87 -17.89 2.63 -14.60
N GLY A 88 -17.18 1.79 -15.36
CA GLY A 88 -16.91 2.03 -16.79
C GLY A 88 -16.14 3.33 -17.04
N ASN A 89 -15.32 3.77 -16.07
CA ASN A 89 -14.63 5.06 -16.14
C ASN A 89 -13.28 5.01 -15.42
N TYR A 90 -12.23 5.48 -16.09
CA TYR A 90 -10.88 5.55 -15.50
C TYR A 90 -10.72 6.70 -14.48
N ARG A 91 -11.62 7.70 -14.53
CA ARG A 91 -11.63 8.83 -13.58
C ARG A 91 -12.54 8.49 -12.40
N LEU A 92 -11.93 8.26 -11.26
CA LEU A 92 -12.56 7.88 -9.99
C LEU A 92 -12.74 9.13 -9.12
N LEU A 93 -13.47 10.12 -9.65
CA LEU A 93 -13.70 11.40 -8.99
C LEU A 93 -14.53 11.24 -7.71
N GLU A 94 -14.33 12.13 -6.75
CA GLU A 94 -15.07 12.14 -5.47
C GLU A 94 -15.00 10.81 -4.69
N THR A 95 -13.92 10.05 -4.89
CA THR A 95 -13.65 8.80 -4.18
C THR A 95 -12.59 8.97 -3.10
N THR A 96 -12.62 8.06 -2.12
CA THR A 96 -11.58 7.90 -1.10
C THR A 96 -10.98 6.51 -1.18
N LEU A 97 -9.65 6.44 -1.28
CA LEU A 97 -8.89 5.20 -1.18
C LEU A 97 -8.35 5.03 0.24
N TYR A 98 -8.65 3.91 0.86
CA TYR A 98 -8.08 3.49 2.14
C TYR A 98 -7.08 2.37 1.88
N VAL A 99 -5.87 2.46 2.44
CA VAL A 99 -4.83 1.42 2.30
C VAL A 99 -4.04 1.23 3.58
N THR A 100 -3.71 -0.02 3.94
CA THR A 100 -3.08 -0.30 5.24
C THR A 100 -1.61 0.15 5.34
N LEU A 101 -0.93 0.33 4.21
CA LEU A 101 0.46 0.78 4.10
C LEU A 101 0.54 1.99 3.17
N GLU A 102 1.46 2.91 3.44
CA GLU A 102 1.75 4.03 2.56
C GLU A 102 2.06 3.56 1.12
N PRO A 103 1.38 4.11 0.10
CA PRO A 103 1.62 3.77 -1.29
C PRO A 103 3.06 3.99 -1.75
N CYS A 104 3.56 3.06 -2.57
CA CYS A 104 4.83 3.20 -3.29
C CYS A 104 4.67 4.10 -4.54
N PRO A 105 5.76 4.44 -5.27
CA PRO A 105 5.68 5.34 -6.43
C PRO A 105 4.73 4.86 -7.54
N MET A 106 4.66 3.55 -7.78
CA MET A 106 3.74 2.96 -8.75
C MET A 106 2.28 3.22 -8.36
N CYS A 107 1.91 2.90 -7.12
CA CYS A 107 0.56 3.10 -6.63
C CYS A 107 0.20 4.59 -6.53
N ALA A 108 1.14 5.43 -6.09
CA ALA A 108 0.96 6.89 -6.08
C ALA A 108 0.68 7.45 -7.49
N GLY A 109 1.42 7.00 -8.50
CA GLY A 109 1.15 7.35 -9.90
C GLY A 109 -0.25 6.90 -10.36
N ALA A 110 -0.66 5.68 -10.00
CA ALA A 110 -2.01 5.19 -10.32
C ALA A 110 -3.13 6.00 -9.63
N ILE A 111 -2.92 6.40 -8.37
CA ILE A 111 -3.84 7.26 -7.62
C ILE A 111 -3.99 8.62 -8.32
N LEU A 112 -2.86 9.21 -8.74
CA LEU A 112 -2.87 10.47 -9.50
C LEU A 112 -3.61 10.33 -10.84
N HIS A 113 -3.30 9.31 -11.63
CA HIS A 113 -3.90 9.10 -12.95
C HIS A 113 -5.40 8.78 -12.88
N SER A 114 -5.85 8.11 -11.81
CA SER A 114 -7.25 7.79 -11.57
C SER A 114 -8.06 8.97 -10.99
N ARG A 115 -7.42 10.09 -10.64
CA ARG A 115 -8.10 11.30 -10.12
C ARG A 115 -8.87 11.05 -8.82
N ILE A 116 -8.41 10.11 -8.00
CA ILE A 116 -8.95 9.85 -6.66
C ILE A 116 -8.87 11.14 -5.83
N GLY A 117 -9.97 11.51 -5.17
CA GLY A 117 -10.05 12.78 -4.44
C GLY A 117 -9.31 12.75 -3.10
N ARG A 118 -9.29 11.60 -2.43
CA ARG A 118 -8.68 11.44 -1.10
C ARG A 118 -7.98 10.11 -0.92
N LEU A 119 -6.81 10.14 -0.31
CA LEU A 119 -6.04 8.99 0.13
C LEU A 119 -5.98 8.97 1.66
N VAL A 120 -6.27 7.81 2.24
CA VAL A 120 -6.12 7.52 3.67
C VAL A 120 -5.24 6.30 3.83
N PHE A 121 -4.16 6.40 4.58
CA PHE A 121 -3.27 5.26 4.81
C PHE A 121 -2.95 5.02 6.29
N GLY A 122 -2.66 3.76 6.60
CA GLY A 122 -2.47 3.32 7.97
C GLY A 122 -1.07 3.57 8.54
N THR A 123 -0.09 2.80 8.08
CA THR A 123 1.31 2.97 8.50
C THR A 123 2.20 3.48 7.37
N SER A 124 3.16 4.33 7.72
CA SER A 124 4.22 4.80 6.82
C SER A 124 5.14 3.67 6.36
N ASP A 125 5.67 3.81 5.14
CA ASP A 125 6.70 2.93 4.59
C ASP A 125 8.01 3.69 4.36
N TYR A 126 8.93 3.59 5.31
CA TYR A 126 10.25 4.25 5.22
C TYR A 126 11.20 3.66 4.18
N LYS A 127 10.85 2.51 3.56
CA LYS A 127 11.68 1.92 2.51
C LYS A 127 11.27 2.42 1.13
N THR A 128 9.97 2.44 0.86
CA THR A 128 9.45 2.70 -0.49
C THR A 128 8.29 3.68 -0.55
N GLY A 129 7.84 4.25 0.57
CA GLY A 129 6.67 5.15 0.63
C GLY A 129 6.86 6.44 -0.15
N ALA A 130 5.84 6.81 -0.93
CA ALA A 130 5.88 7.91 -1.88
C ALA A 130 5.05 9.14 -1.50
N ILE A 131 4.44 9.13 -0.30
CA ILE A 131 3.52 10.17 0.17
C ILE A 131 4.20 11.11 1.18
N GLY A 132 5.43 10.82 1.59
CA GLY A 132 6.21 11.63 2.52
C GLY A 132 7.30 10.87 3.25
N SER A 133 7.33 9.53 3.19
CA SER A 133 8.38 8.77 3.88
C SER A 133 9.71 8.76 3.14
N ARG A 134 9.72 8.30 1.88
CA ARG A 134 10.94 8.21 1.06
C ARG A 134 10.89 9.16 -0.13
N PHE A 135 9.72 9.28 -0.76
CA PHE A 135 9.45 10.22 -1.83
C PHE A 135 8.25 11.11 -1.46
N HIS A 136 8.16 12.26 -2.10
CA HIS A 136 7.15 13.30 -1.85
C HIS A 136 6.42 13.63 -3.15
N LEU A 137 5.69 12.65 -3.72
CA LEU A 137 5.15 12.76 -5.09
C LEU A 137 4.03 13.80 -5.22
N PHE A 138 3.35 14.17 -4.14
CA PHE A 138 2.19 15.06 -4.17
C PHE A 138 2.50 16.49 -3.71
N GLU A 139 3.76 16.81 -3.41
CA GLU A 139 4.19 18.16 -2.99
C GLU A 139 4.50 19.10 -4.17
N ASP A 140 4.50 18.59 -5.41
CA ASP A 140 4.78 19.39 -6.61
C ASP A 140 3.58 20.30 -6.99
N TYR A 141 3.80 21.61 -6.96
CA TYR A 141 2.83 22.64 -7.31
C TYR A 141 2.35 22.59 -8.76
N LYS A 142 3.03 21.88 -9.66
CA LYS A 142 2.65 21.75 -11.08
C LYS A 142 1.58 20.68 -11.35
N MET A 143 1.10 19.99 -10.31
CA MET A 143 0.11 18.93 -10.46
C MET A 143 -1.31 19.51 -10.65
N ASN A 144 -1.96 19.15 -11.76
CA ASN A 144 -3.34 19.57 -12.08
C ASN A 144 -4.43 18.83 -11.24
N HIS A 145 -4.04 18.05 -10.23
CA HIS A 145 -4.95 17.30 -9.36
C HIS A 145 -4.45 17.36 -7.93
N ILE A 146 -5.31 17.85 -7.03
CA ILE A 146 -5.00 17.99 -5.62
C ILE A 146 -5.55 16.77 -4.89
N LEU A 147 -4.65 15.90 -4.42
CA LEU A 147 -5.00 14.74 -3.60
C LEU A 147 -5.05 15.15 -2.12
N LYS A 148 -6.19 14.93 -1.47
CA LYS A 148 -6.33 15.08 -0.01
C LYS A 148 -5.71 13.86 0.68
N ILE A 149 -4.80 14.05 1.64
CA ILE A 149 -4.06 12.94 2.24
C ILE A 149 -4.26 12.90 3.76
N ARG A 150 -4.52 11.70 4.31
CA ARG A 150 -4.53 11.43 5.75
C ARG A 150 -3.75 10.17 6.07
N GLY A 151 -2.57 10.32 6.70
CA GLY A 151 -1.78 9.19 7.19
C GLY A 151 -2.08 8.84 8.65
N GLY A 152 -1.63 7.65 9.08
CA GLY A 152 -1.62 7.27 10.51
C GLY A 152 -2.89 6.59 11.03
N VAL A 153 -3.88 6.30 10.18
CA VAL A 153 -5.16 5.72 10.64
C VAL A 153 -4.97 4.26 11.05
N LEU A 154 -5.23 3.92 12.32
CA LEU A 154 -4.97 2.58 12.87
C LEU A 154 -3.52 2.12 12.66
N ASN A 155 -2.56 3.06 12.74
CA ASN A 155 -1.13 2.83 12.49
C ASN A 155 -0.59 1.59 13.21
N ALA A 156 -0.88 1.45 14.50
CA ALA A 156 -0.39 0.35 15.31
C ALA A 156 -0.86 -1.02 14.78
N GLN A 157 -2.15 -1.15 14.43
CA GLN A 157 -2.70 -2.39 13.89
C GLN A 157 -2.11 -2.73 12.51
N CYS A 158 -2.04 -1.75 11.61
CA CYS A 158 -1.45 -1.93 10.28
C CYS A 158 0.02 -2.37 10.37
N ARG A 159 0.81 -1.69 11.21
CA ARG A 159 2.22 -2.03 11.43
C ARG A 159 2.40 -3.40 12.06
N GLN A 160 1.56 -3.74 13.04
CA GLN A 160 1.63 -5.02 13.74
C GLN A 160 1.39 -6.20 12.79
N GLN A 161 0.40 -6.10 11.91
CA GLN A 161 0.08 -7.17 10.94
C GLN A 161 1.26 -7.49 10.01
N ILE A 162 1.89 -6.45 9.44
CA ILE A 162 3.07 -6.60 8.58
C ILE A 162 4.26 -7.18 9.36
N SER A 163 4.51 -6.67 10.56
CA SER A 163 5.59 -7.15 11.43
C SER A 163 5.45 -8.64 11.76
N GLN A 164 4.24 -9.06 12.16
CA GLN A 164 3.92 -10.45 12.48
C GLN A 164 4.12 -11.37 11.27
N PHE A 165 3.71 -10.95 10.07
CA PHE A 165 3.91 -11.72 8.85
C PHE A 165 5.40 -12.00 8.59
N PHE A 166 6.26 -10.97 8.64
CA PHE A 166 7.68 -11.17 8.41
C PHE A 166 8.37 -11.97 9.53
N GLN A 167 7.92 -11.83 10.78
CA GLN A 167 8.38 -12.68 11.88
C GLN A 167 8.07 -14.16 11.62
N LYS A 168 6.83 -14.49 11.23
CA LYS A 168 6.42 -15.85 10.85
C LYS A 168 7.24 -16.41 9.69
N ARG A 169 7.48 -15.61 8.63
CA ARG A 169 8.31 -16.07 7.49
C ARG A 169 9.76 -16.35 7.88
N ARG A 170 10.36 -15.51 8.74
CA ARG A 170 11.72 -15.74 9.25
C ARG A 170 11.81 -17.02 10.08
N SER A 171 10.84 -17.28 10.97
CA SER A 171 10.83 -18.49 11.80
C SER A 171 10.64 -19.76 10.96
N GLN A 172 9.73 -19.74 9.97
CA GLN A 172 9.52 -20.83 9.02
C GLN A 172 10.80 -21.14 8.22
N LYS A 173 11.49 -20.12 7.71
CA LYS A 173 12.76 -20.29 6.99
C LYS A 173 13.85 -20.90 7.88
N LYS A 174 13.93 -20.51 9.15
CA LYS A 174 14.87 -21.08 10.13
C LYS A 174 14.57 -22.57 10.37
N ARG A 175 13.29 -22.94 10.55
CA ARG A 175 12.85 -24.33 10.74
C ARG A 175 13.17 -25.21 9.53
N LEU A 176 12.90 -24.72 8.32
CA LEU A 176 13.20 -25.45 7.08
C LEU A 176 14.70 -25.67 6.86
N LYS A 177 15.53 -24.66 7.18
CA LYS A 177 17.00 -24.81 7.14
C LYS A 177 17.51 -25.82 8.18
N GLY A 178 16.96 -25.78 9.39
CA GLY A 178 17.28 -26.76 10.44
C GLY A 178 16.92 -28.18 10.02
N ALA A 179 15.74 -28.39 9.44
CA ALA A 179 15.32 -29.69 8.92
C ALA A 179 16.22 -30.20 7.78
N ARG A 180 16.60 -29.33 6.82
CA ARG A 180 17.53 -29.71 5.73
C ARG A 180 18.95 -30.03 6.22
N GLY A 181 19.39 -29.43 7.32
CA GLY A 181 20.69 -29.74 7.93
C GLY A 181 20.76 -31.11 8.60
N VAL A 182 19.61 -31.67 9.01
CA VAL A 182 19.54 -32.99 9.68
C VAL A 182 19.59 -34.16 8.70
N TYR A 183 19.18 -33.98 7.45
CA TYR A 183 19.22 -35.03 6.41
C TYR A 183 20.51 -35.08 5.57
N ASN A 184 21.52 -34.27 5.91
CA ASN A 184 22.81 -34.20 5.20
C ASN A 184 23.99 -34.78 6.03
N THR A 185 23.75 -35.78 6.88
CA THR A 185 24.84 -36.58 7.47
C THR A 185 25.43 -37.51 6.40
N PRO A 186 26.75 -37.52 6.16
CA PRO A 186 27.36 -38.47 5.23
C PRO A 186 27.15 -39.89 5.78
N VAL A 187 26.58 -40.78 4.96
CA VAL A 187 26.63 -42.22 5.23
C VAL A 187 28.11 -42.60 5.16
N GLN A 188 28.72 -42.88 6.32
CA GLN A 188 30.06 -43.46 6.36
C GLN A 188 29.98 -44.84 5.71
N SER A 189 30.64 -44.99 4.56
CA SER A 189 30.88 -46.30 3.93
C SER A 189 31.90 -47.06 4.76
N SER A 190 31.44 -48.03 5.56
CA SER A 190 32.32 -49.02 6.19
C SER A 190 32.61 -50.14 5.19
N SER A 191 33.89 -50.28 4.86
CA SER A 191 34.55 -51.43 4.24
C SER A 191 34.31 -52.73 5.00
#